data_AF-E4UE25-F1
#
_entry.id   AF-E4UE25-F1
#
_cell.length_a   1.000
_cell.length_b   1.000
_cell.length_c   1.000
_cell.angle_alpha   90.00
_cell.angle_beta   90.00
_cell.angle_gamma   90.00
#
_symmetry.space_group_name_H-M   'P 1'
#
loop_
_entity.id
_entity.type
_entity.pdbx_description
1 polymer ?
#
loop_
_entity_poly.entity_id
_entity_poly.type
_entity_poly.pdbx_seq_one_letter_code
_entity_poly.pdbx_strand_id
1 'polypeptide(L)'
;MKRNIVGIKLCAKMKIFKNKLKIHFFNKLLFFSKKGNFAMISAIMIPSLALLLGIVLVTSNYLLHKYSVESASEEALSHGMSLICYQNDIERDNLAKIILNDLIVSLKKNNFTKQEADLVAKNSKIDITTLINDSTNVKSYHFYIKSVYKMPLNKITKIFYPKDLTIVTNVNKIVPCPYTSYVMLSNPRARQFNSDWDLIHRRTVNAINSIITDKNIKYMIINGSMTNFDPSHYYTAEVKQFNNVYRHLNVPIFRSIGTRDYVDNNGICRDGDVLTNFSTYSCAFAALNDLSWRIINEYKYKLPEINYDVKRWIDYCFFQTIHHIRGSLAYTWNDKNIHFVQLNNSLFYSSHFYPITHEFDCEIEPTMHPGELTASWLEQDLRKARKENKTIILFVDQLHDFYSSSQLQAFKDLLIRHKIAAVFSGLEPGKEEEFVYDNNNHVTKFYNTGVAIPRYGHFMLLENRGHSLDVLIYNTSNRIATLAKKMSSITLPH
;
A
#
# COMPACT_ATOMS: atom_id res chain seq x y z
N MET A 1 10.98 -15.24 -22.24
CA MET A 1 12.31 -14.65 -22.00
C MET A 1 12.92 -15.35 -20.77
N LYS A 2 14.17 -15.79 -20.88
CA LYS A 2 14.82 -16.85 -20.08
C LYS A 2 14.81 -16.61 -18.56
N ARG A 3 14.32 -17.60 -17.80
CA ARG A 3 14.51 -17.70 -16.33
C ARG A 3 15.94 -18.13 -16.03
N ASN A 4 16.73 -17.24 -15.42
CA ASN A 4 18.03 -17.58 -14.86
C ASN A 4 17.86 -18.19 -13.47
N ILE A 5 17.97 -19.51 -13.41
CA ILE A 5 18.16 -20.25 -12.15
C ILE A 5 19.64 -20.11 -11.80
N VAL A 6 19.94 -19.32 -10.76
CA VAL A 6 21.30 -19.25 -10.19
C VAL A 6 21.54 -20.52 -9.40
N GLY A 7 22.15 -21.49 -10.06
CA GLY A 7 22.69 -22.69 -9.43
C GLY A 7 23.83 -22.33 -8.50
N ILE A 8 23.69 -22.71 -7.22
CA ILE A 8 24.75 -22.67 -6.22
C ILE A 8 25.87 -23.60 -6.67
N LYS A 9 26.94 -23.01 -7.20
CA LYS A 9 28.17 -23.70 -7.59
C LYS A 9 29.00 -23.95 -6.32
N LEU A 10 28.67 -25.00 -5.57
CA LEU A 10 29.59 -25.58 -4.59
C LEU A 10 30.68 -26.31 -5.37
N CYS A 11 31.75 -25.57 -5.71
CA CYS A 11 32.91 -26.11 -6.38
C CYS A 11 33.68 -27.00 -5.40
N ALA A 12 33.29 -28.27 -5.37
CA ALA A 12 33.97 -29.35 -4.69
C ALA A 12 35.35 -29.58 -5.30
N LYS A 13 36.37 -28.87 -4.79
CA LYS A 13 37.78 -29.23 -4.95
C LYS A 13 38.18 -30.17 -3.81
N MET A 14 37.61 -31.38 -3.82
CA MET A 14 38.05 -32.48 -2.95
C MET A 14 37.93 -33.79 -3.73
N LYS A 15 38.56 -33.84 -4.90
CA LYS A 15 38.74 -35.07 -5.66
C LYS A 15 40.24 -35.34 -5.75
N ILE A 16 40.57 -36.61 -5.50
CA ILE A 16 41.90 -37.23 -5.63
C ILE A 16 42.81 -37.05 -4.42
N PHE A 17 42.34 -37.42 -3.23
CA PHE A 17 43.21 -38.14 -2.29
C PHE A 17 42.32 -39.05 -1.42
N LYS A 18 42.68 -40.34 -1.33
CA LYS A 18 42.04 -41.41 -0.53
C LYS A 18 40.82 -42.12 -1.13
N ASN A 19 41.01 -42.89 -2.20
CA ASN A 19 40.18 -44.09 -2.41
C ASN A 19 40.98 -45.40 -2.58
N LYS A 20 42.30 -45.35 -2.87
CA LYS A 20 43.15 -46.55 -2.86
C LYS A 20 43.59 -46.99 -1.45
N LEU A 21 43.76 -46.06 -0.50
CA LEU A 21 44.24 -46.39 0.86
C LEU A 21 43.16 -47.06 1.74
N LYS A 22 41.89 -46.71 1.55
CA LYS A 22 40.77 -47.27 2.35
C LYS A 22 40.44 -48.72 1.95
N ILE A 23 40.47 -49.05 0.66
CA ILE A 23 40.11 -50.39 0.17
C ILE A 23 41.20 -51.40 0.51
N HIS A 24 42.48 -51.02 0.40
CA HIS A 24 43.56 -51.96 0.72
C HIS A 24 43.67 -52.27 2.21
N PHE A 25 43.47 -51.27 3.09
CA PHE A 25 43.48 -51.48 4.54
C PHE A 25 42.27 -52.31 5.01
N PHE A 26 41.06 -52.00 4.52
CA PHE A 26 39.85 -52.77 4.85
C PHE A 26 39.91 -54.21 4.35
N ASN A 27 40.38 -54.42 3.10
CA ASN A 27 40.52 -55.77 2.57
C ASN A 27 41.57 -56.58 3.34
N LYS A 28 42.67 -55.95 3.80
CA LYS A 28 43.68 -56.62 4.63
C LYS A 28 43.14 -56.94 6.03
N LEU A 29 42.36 -56.04 6.64
CA LEU A 29 41.74 -56.23 7.95
C LEU A 29 40.69 -57.36 7.93
N LEU A 30 39.91 -57.47 6.85
CA LEU A 30 38.98 -58.58 6.61
C LEU A 30 39.69 -59.91 6.31
N PHE A 31 40.84 -59.87 5.62
CA PHE A 31 41.59 -61.09 5.25
C PHE A 31 42.26 -61.79 6.46
N PHE A 32 42.60 -61.05 7.52
CA PHE A 32 43.12 -61.62 8.77
C PHE A 32 42.07 -62.38 9.60
N SER A 33 40.80 -62.39 9.20
CA SER A 33 39.70 -63.02 9.95
C SER A 33 39.54 -64.54 9.76
N LYS A 34 40.35 -65.20 8.92
CA LYS A 34 40.20 -66.65 8.67
C LYS A 34 40.41 -67.54 9.91
N LYS A 35 40.94 -66.99 11.02
CA LYS A 35 41.03 -67.66 12.35
C LYS A 35 40.41 -66.84 13.48
N GLY A 36 39.30 -66.15 13.22
CA GLY A 36 38.35 -65.71 14.24
C GLY A 36 38.94 -64.84 15.36
N ASN A 37 39.37 -63.62 15.04
CA ASN A 37 39.66 -62.60 16.06
C ASN A 37 38.62 -61.46 15.99
N PHE A 38 37.34 -61.85 16.03
CA PHE A 38 36.19 -60.95 16.02
C PHE A 38 36.29 -59.85 17.10
N ALA A 39 36.89 -60.19 18.24
CA ALA A 39 37.17 -59.26 19.32
C ALA A 39 38.09 -58.11 18.87
N MET A 40 39.16 -58.38 18.13
CA MET A 40 40.11 -57.36 17.68
C MET A 40 39.49 -56.42 16.62
N ILE A 41 38.72 -56.97 15.67
CA ILE A 41 38.02 -56.16 14.66
C ILE A 41 36.96 -55.28 15.34
N SER A 42 36.19 -55.84 16.28
CA SER A 42 35.17 -55.09 17.03
C SER A 42 35.78 -53.99 17.89
N ALA A 43 36.92 -54.25 18.55
CA ALA A 43 37.65 -53.29 19.36
C ALA A 43 38.14 -52.06 18.56
N ILE A 44 38.36 -52.20 17.25
CA ILE A 44 38.79 -51.08 16.38
C ILE A 44 37.60 -50.43 15.66
N MET A 45 36.67 -51.25 15.16
CA MET A 45 35.50 -50.78 14.39
C MET A 45 34.53 -49.98 15.25
N ILE A 46 34.22 -50.43 16.47
CA ILE A 46 33.23 -49.77 17.33
C ILE A 46 33.68 -48.34 17.68
N PRO A 47 34.92 -48.09 18.17
CA PRO A 47 35.39 -46.72 18.41
C PRO A 47 35.46 -45.87 17.14
N SER A 48 35.85 -46.45 16.00
CA SER A 48 35.94 -45.73 14.73
C SER A 48 34.56 -45.28 14.22
N LEU A 49 33.55 -46.16 14.32
CA LEU A 49 32.16 -45.83 13.98
C LEU A 49 31.59 -44.80 14.94
N ALA A 50 31.85 -44.93 16.24
CA ALA A 50 31.44 -43.94 17.24
C ALA A 50 32.07 -42.57 16.97
N LEU A 51 33.35 -42.52 16.59
CA LEU A 51 34.05 -41.29 16.18
C LEU A 51 33.40 -40.67 14.94
N LEU A 52 33.15 -41.46 13.90
CA LEU A 52 32.52 -40.97 12.66
C LEU A 52 31.10 -40.45 12.91
N LEU A 53 30.30 -41.18 13.69
CA LEU A 53 28.97 -40.74 14.12
C LEU A 53 29.04 -39.44 14.92
N GLY A 54 30.01 -39.33 15.83
CA GLY A 54 30.26 -38.10 16.60
C GLY A 54 30.56 -36.90 15.69
N ILE A 55 31.46 -37.07 14.71
CA ILE A 55 31.79 -36.02 13.73
C ILE A 55 30.57 -35.62 12.90
N VAL A 56 29.81 -36.61 12.41
CA VAL A 56 28.61 -36.36 11.59
C VAL A 56 27.56 -35.60 12.41
N LEU A 57 27.27 -36.03 13.64
CA LEU A 57 26.30 -35.36 14.51
C LEU A 57 26.71 -33.92 14.83
N VAL A 58 27.98 -33.69 15.19
CA VAL A 58 28.49 -32.34 15.48
C VAL A 58 28.40 -31.44 14.25
N THR A 59 28.77 -31.96 13.07
CA THR A 59 28.74 -31.20 11.81
C THR A 59 27.30 -30.87 11.41
N SER A 60 26.40 -31.84 11.51
CA SER A 60 24.97 -31.64 11.22
C SER A 60 24.35 -30.60 12.16
N ASN A 61 24.62 -30.69 13.47
CA ASN A 61 24.14 -29.71 14.44
C ASN A 61 24.74 -28.32 14.18
N TYR A 62 26.04 -28.24 13.89
CA TYR A 62 26.69 -26.98 13.55
C TYR A 62 26.03 -26.31 12.33
N LEU A 63 25.78 -27.07 11.27
CA LEU A 63 25.12 -26.55 10.07
C LEU A 63 23.68 -26.13 10.37
N LEU A 64 22.92 -26.94 11.10
CA LEU A 64 21.54 -26.63 11.48
C LEU A 64 21.47 -25.33 12.29
N HIS A 65 22.28 -25.20 13.34
CA HIS A 65 22.32 -23.97 14.13
C HIS A 65 22.81 -22.77 13.33
N LYS A 66 23.78 -22.95 12.42
CA LYS A 66 24.23 -21.87 11.54
C LYS A 66 23.09 -21.35 10.66
N TYR A 67 22.35 -22.24 10.00
CA TYR A 67 21.20 -21.85 9.18
C TYR A 67 20.09 -21.19 10.01
N SER A 68 19.80 -21.72 11.20
CA SER A 68 18.78 -21.15 12.09
C SER A 68 19.15 -19.75 12.59
N VAL A 69 20.42 -19.50 12.92
CA VAL A 69 20.90 -18.16 13.31
C VAL A 69 20.85 -17.22 12.13
N GLU A 70 21.32 -17.63 10.95
CA GLU A 70 21.29 -16.83 9.73
C GLU A 70 19.86 -16.43 9.32
N SER A 71 18.94 -17.38 9.34
CA SER A 71 17.51 -17.14 9.05
C SER A 71 16.86 -16.20 10.08
N ALA A 72 17.15 -16.38 11.37
CA ALA A 72 16.63 -15.49 12.41
C ALA A 72 17.19 -14.05 12.28
N SER A 73 18.47 -13.92 11.92
CA SER A 73 19.10 -12.62 11.62
C SER A 73 18.45 -11.95 10.40
N GLU A 74 18.11 -12.71 9.36
CA GLU A 74 17.40 -12.19 8.18
C GLU A 74 15.99 -11.70 8.50
N GLU A 75 15.22 -12.45 9.28
CA GLU A 75 13.86 -12.06 9.73
C GLU A 75 13.91 -10.78 10.55
N ALA A 76 14.80 -10.73 11.55
CA ALA A 76 14.98 -9.56 12.41
C ALA A 76 15.42 -8.30 11.64
N LEU A 77 16.38 -8.45 10.71
CA LEU A 77 16.80 -7.34 9.85
C LEU A 77 15.66 -6.86 8.95
N SER A 78 14.87 -7.78 8.39
CA SER A 78 13.77 -7.42 7.49
C SER A 78 12.69 -6.61 8.24
N HIS A 79 12.43 -6.94 9.50
CA HIS A 79 11.54 -6.14 10.34
C HIS A 79 12.14 -4.74 10.62
N GLY A 80 13.41 -4.66 11.03
CA GLY A 80 14.09 -3.38 11.25
C GLY A 80 14.19 -2.49 10.00
N MET A 81 14.38 -3.09 8.83
CA MET A 81 14.35 -2.40 7.53
C MET A 81 12.98 -1.77 7.28
N SER A 82 11.90 -2.49 7.58
CA SER A 82 10.57 -1.90 7.46
C SER A 82 10.41 -0.73 8.45
N LEU A 83 10.84 -0.87 9.69
CA LEU A 83 10.76 0.20 10.69
C LEU A 83 11.50 1.47 10.27
N ILE A 84 12.75 1.37 9.80
CA ILE A 84 13.53 2.57 9.41
C ILE A 84 12.97 3.29 8.19
N CYS A 85 12.36 2.55 7.26
CA CYS A 85 11.88 3.13 6.02
C CYS A 85 10.61 3.96 6.20
N TYR A 86 9.96 3.81 7.35
CA TYR A 86 8.55 4.11 7.47
C TYR A 86 8.22 4.83 8.81
N GLN A 87 9.08 4.73 9.83
CA GLN A 87 9.04 5.58 11.01
C GLN A 87 10.17 6.63 10.94
N ASN A 88 9.80 7.91 10.88
CA ASN A 88 10.78 8.99 10.66
C ASN A 88 11.69 9.28 11.85
N ASP A 89 11.29 8.86 13.06
CA ASP A 89 11.90 9.34 14.31
C ASP A 89 12.58 8.22 15.13
N ILE A 90 12.78 7.03 14.55
CA ILE A 90 13.54 5.99 15.25
C ILE A 90 15.02 6.33 15.19
N GLU A 91 15.59 6.70 16.33
CA GLU A 91 17.05 6.76 16.50
C GLU A 91 17.69 5.41 16.21
N ARG A 92 18.83 5.39 15.51
CA ARG A 92 19.50 4.16 15.08
C ARG A 92 19.79 3.19 16.24
N ASP A 93 20.12 3.70 17.42
CA ASP A 93 20.38 2.89 18.61
C ASP A 93 19.11 2.20 19.12
N ASN A 94 17.96 2.86 19.02
CA ASN A 94 16.68 2.26 19.36
C ASN A 94 16.28 1.20 18.33
N LEU A 95 16.53 1.45 17.04
CA LEU A 95 16.30 0.47 16.00
C LEU A 95 17.17 -0.79 16.17
N ALA A 96 18.45 -0.61 16.50
CA ALA A 96 19.35 -1.73 16.77
C ALA A 96 18.84 -2.58 17.95
N LYS A 97 18.34 -1.96 19.02
CA LYS A 97 17.70 -2.68 20.14
C LYS A 97 16.47 -3.46 19.70
N ILE A 98 15.61 -2.87 18.85
CA ILE A 98 14.42 -3.56 18.32
C ILE A 98 14.84 -4.79 17.52
N ILE A 99 15.78 -4.65 16.58
CA ILE A 99 16.29 -5.76 15.77
C ILE A 99 16.89 -6.87 16.66
N LEU A 100 17.63 -6.52 17.73
CA LEU A 100 18.16 -7.52 18.66
C LEU A 100 17.04 -8.25 19.42
N ASN A 101 15.96 -7.56 19.80
CA ASN A 101 14.80 -8.19 20.42
C ASN A 101 14.08 -9.12 19.44
N ASP A 102 13.93 -8.72 18.18
CA ASP A 102 13.32 -9.56 17.14
C ASP A 102 14.18 -10.78 16.81
N LEU A 103 15.50 -10.64 16.86
CA LEU A 103 16.43 -11.76 16.75
C LEU A 103 16.19 -12.77 17.89
N ILE A 104 16.00 -12.31 19.13
CA ILE A 104 15.67 -13.19 20.26
C ILE A 104 14.36 -13.93 20.01
N VAL A 105 13.32 -13.23 19.53
CA VAL A 105 12.02 -13.84 19.23
C VAL A 105 12.14 -14.87 18.11
N SER A 106 12.86 -14.54 17.03
CA SER A 106 13.04 -15.41 15.87
C SER A 106 13.90 -16.64 16.20
N LEU A 107 14.94 -16.49 17.03
CA LEU A 107 15.74 -17.62 17.52
C LEU A 107 14.90 -18.58 18.38
N LYS A 108 14.00 -18.06 19.23
CA LYS A 108 13.07 -18.90 20.01
C LYS A 108 12.12 -19.71 19.12
N LYS A 109 11.64 -19.13 18.00
CA LYS A 109 10.87 -19.88 17.00
C LYS A 109 11.69 -21.03 16.38
N ASN A 110 13.00 -20.85 16.28
CA ASN A 110 13.95 -21.85 15.76
C ASN A 110 14.53 -22.78 16.84
N ASN A 111 13.78 -23.04 17.92
CA ASN A 111 14.12 -23.95 19.01
C ASN A 111 15.36 -23.60 19.84
N PHE A 112 15.81 -22.34 19.84
CA PHE A 112 16.82 -21.89 20.80
C PHE A 112 16.17 -21.67 22.16
N THR A 113 16.87 -22.06 23.23
CA THR A 113 16.44 -21.71 24.58
C THR A 113 16.51 -20.19 24.78
N LYS A 114 15.76 -19.66 25.76
CA LYS A 114 15.79 -18.23 26.10
C LYS A 114 17.23 -17.76 26.39
N GLN A 115 17.99 -18.54 27.18
CA GLN A 115 19.37 -18.20 27.54
C GLN A 115 20.30 -18.15 26.33
N GLU A 116 20.16 -19.09 25.39
CA GLU A 116 20.96 -19.09 24.17
C GLU A 116 20.60 -17.91 23.27
N ALA A 117 19.30 -17.65 23.06
CA ALA A 117 18.84 -16.53 22.25
C ALA A 117 19.34 -15.18 22.81
N ASP A 118 19.23 -14.99 24.12
CA ASP A 118 19.72 -13.79 24.81
C ASP A 118 21.26 -13.65 24.66
N LEU A 119 22.00 -14.76 24.73
CA LEU A 119 23.46 -14.77 24.54
C LEU A 119 23.86 -14.44 23.10
N VAL A 120 23.15 -14.98 22.10
CA VAL A 120 23.39 -14.68 20.69
C VAL A 120 23.14 -13.20 20.42
N ALA A 121 22.02 -12.65 20.90
CA ALA A 121 21.72 -11.23 20.74
C ALA A 121 22.77 -10.34 21.43
N LYS A 122 23.15 -10.67 22.67
CA LYS A 122 24.21 -9.94 23.41
C LYS A 122 25.55 -9.92 22.68
N ASN A 123 25.91 -11.02 22.00
CA ASN A 123 27.17 -11.12 21.26
C ASN A 123 27.07 -10.63 19.82
N SER A 124 25.86 -10.31 19.35
CA SER A 124 25.64 -9.81 18.00
C SER A 124 26.01 -8.33 17.91
N LYS A 125 26.51 -7.92 16.74
CA LYS A 125 26.73 -6.50 16.42
C LYS A 125 25.87 -6.13 15.23
N ILE A 126 25.15 -5.03 15.36
CA ILE A 126 24.36 -4.44 14.29
C ILE A 126 25.01 -3.12 13.89
N ASP A 127 25.15 -2.91 12.59
CA ASP A 127 25.54 -1.64 12.00
C ASP A 127 24.47 -1.22 11.00
N ILE A 128 24.07 0.06 11.07
CA ILE A 128 23.03 0.65 10.25
C ILE A 128 23.60 1.94 9.69
N THR A 129 23.97 1.89 8.41
CA THR A 129 24.59 3.01 7.70
C THR A 129 23.63 3.56 6.66
N THR A 130 23.55 4.87 6.53
CA THR A 130 22.82 5.49 5.41
C THR A 130 23.76 5.58 4.22
N LEU A 131 23.41 4.93 3.10
CA LEU A 131 24.27 4.87 1.91
C LEU A 131 24.10 6.09 0.99
N ILE A 132 22.90 6.66 0.91
CA ILE A 132 22.62 7.80 0.04
C ILE A 132 21.66 8.75 0.77
N ASN A 133 22.11 10.00 0.94
CA ASN A 133 21.37 11.09 1.56
C ASN A 133 21.53 12.35 0.71
N ASP A 134 21.17 12.24 -0.58
CA ASP A 134 21.05 13.40 -1.46
C ASP A 134 19.56 13.63 -1.74
N SER A 135 19.16 14.90 -1.83
CA SER A 135 17.83 15.41 -2.16
C SER A 135 17.18 14.79 -3.40
N THR A 136 17.97 14.13 -4.25
CA THR A 136 17.55 13.54 -5.53
C THR A 136 17.38 12.02 -5.49
N ASN A 137 17.85 11.33 -4.43
CA ASN A 137 17.90 9.87 -4.36
C ASN A 137 17.11 9.32 -3.17
N VAL A 138 16.41 8.20 -3.38
CA VAL A 138 15.68 7.49 -2.34
C VAL A 138 16.64 7.13 -1.20
N LYS A 139 16.34 7.60 0.03
CA LYS A 139 17.11 7.25 1.23
C LYS A 139 17.28 5.74 1.27
N SER A 140 18.54 5.33 1.25
CA SER A 140 18.92 3.93 1.23
C SER A 140 19.73 3.62 2.47
N TYR A 141 19.37 2.54 3.15
CA TYR A 141 20.05 2.09 4.37
C TYR A 141 20.73 0.75 4.11
N HIS A 142 21.96 0.62 4.58
CA HIS A 142 22.68 -0.63 4.62
C HIS A 142 22.68 -1.15 6.05
N PHE A 143 22.07 -2.31 6.19
CA PHE A 143 21.98 -3.08 7.43
C PHE A 143 22.99 -4.20 7.39
N TYR A 144 23.77 -4.28 8.46
CA TYR A 144 24.73 -5.34 8.68
C TYR A 144 24.51 -5.93 10.06
N ILE A 145 24.30 -7.24 10.15
CA ILE A 145 24.31 -7.94 11.44
C ILE A 145 25.35 -9.05 11.41
N LYS A 146 26.24 -9.02 12.40
CA LYS A 146 27.16 -10.11 12.70
C LYS A 146 26.69 -10.81 13.96
N SER A 147 26.14 -12.00 13.80
CA SER A 147 25.67 -12.82 14.93
C SER A 147 26.71 -13.87 15.31
N VAL A 148 26.90 -14.06 16.61
CA VAL A 148 27.89 -14.97 17.17
C VAL A 148 27.24 -15.90 18.18
N TYR A 149 27.24 -17.20 17.88
CA TYR A 149 26.72 -18.25 18.74
C TYR A 149 27.83 -19.23 19.14
N LYS A 150 27.98 -19.48 20.44
CA LYS A 150 28.88 -20.51 20.96
C LYS A 150 28.04 -21.77 21.21
N MET A 151 28.10 -22.70 20.27
CA MET A 151 27.30 -23.93 20.33
C MET A 151 27.81 -24.81 21.48
N PRO A 152 26.96 -25.16 22.47
CA PRO A 152 27.36 -26.00 23.57
C PRO A 152 27.61 -27.42 23.06
N LEU A 153 28.77 -27.97 23.43
CA LEU A 153 29.13 -29.35 23.12
C LEU A 153 28.81 -30.25 24.31
N ASN A 154 28.19 -31.40 24.05
CA ASN A 154 27.98 -32.42 25.08
C ASN A 154 29.31 -33.11 25.45
N LYS A 155 29.33 -33.81 26.60
CA LYS A 155 30.56 -34.46 27.13
C LYS A 155 31.25 -35.38 26.11
N ILE A 156 30.48 -36.12 25.31
CA ILE A 156 31.01 -37.04 24.30
C ILE A 156 31.66 -36.26 23.17
N THR A 157 31.00 -35.23 22.65
CA THR A 157 31.52 -34.40 21.56
C THR A 157 32.74 -33.59 21.97
N LYS A 158 32.87 -33.21 23.25
CA LYS A 158 34.05 -32.54 23.79
C LYS A 158 35.32 -33.39 23.75
N ILE A 159 35.20 -34.73 23.72
CA ILE A 159 36.33 -35.64 23.52
C ILE A 159 37.00 -35.38 22.17
N PHE A 160 36.20 -35.05 21.15
CA PHE A 160 36.65 -34.83 19.78
C PHE A 160 36.91 -33.35 19.47
N TYR A 161 36.20 -32.45 20.15
CA TYR A 161 36.29 -31.01 19.99
C TYR A 161 36.45 -30.33 21.37
N PRO A 162 37.69 -30.13 21.85
CA PRO A 162 37.95 -29.66 23.21
C PRO A 162 37.57 -28.19 23.45
N LYS A 163 37.23 -27.44 22.39
CA LYS A 163 36.78 -26.05 22.47
C LYS A 163 35.37 -25.93 21.90
N ASP A 164 34.55 -25.08 22.50
CA ASP A 164 33.21 -24.79 22.01
C ASP A 164 33.28 -24.27 20.56
N LEU A 165 32.36 -24.75 19.72
CA LEU A 165 32.29 -24.33 18.32
C LEU A 165 31.62 -22.96 18.25
N THR A 166 32.31 -22.00 17.65
CA THR A 166 31.76 -20.66 17.43
C THR A 166 31.18 -20.58 16.02
N ILE A 167 29.88 -20.35 15.93
CA ILE A 167 29.15 -20.03 14.71
C ILE A 167 29.14 -18.52 14.57
N VAL A 168 29.60 -18.04 13.41
CA VAL A 168 29.54 -16.64 13.03
C VAL A 168 28.76 -16.54 11.72
N THR A 169 27.69 -15.77 11.73
CA THR A 169 26.92 -15.43 10.53
C THR A 169 27.01 -13.94 10.29
N ASN A 170 27.08 -13.54 9.03
CA ASN A 170 27.04 -12.14 8.62
C ASN A 170 25.90 -12.02 7.61
N VAL A 171 24.91 -11.18 7.93
CA VAL A 171 23.79 -10.90 7.02
C VAL A 171 23.84 -9.41 6.69
N ASN A 172 23.86 -9.13 5.39
CA ASN A 172 24.00 -7.78 4.85
C ASN A 172 22.82 -7.52 3.93
N LYS A 173 22.09 -6.42 4.15
CA LYS A 173 20.98 -5.99 3.28
C LYS A 173 21.04 -4.51 3.00
N ILE A 174 20.69 -4.13 1.78
CA ILE A 174 20.49 -2.73 1.38
C ILE A 174 19.00 -2.55 1.13
N VAL A 175 18.39 -1.56 1.77
CA VAL A 175 16.98 -1.20 1.58
C VAL A 175 16.88 0.22 1.04
N PRO A 176 16.37 0.43 -0.19
CA PRO A 176 15.81 1.71 -0.56
C PRO A 176 14.46 1.85 0.17
N CYS A 177 14.16 3.02 0.71
CA CYS A 177 12.88 3.30 1.36
C CYS A 177 11.96 4.13 0.45
N PRO A 178 11.39 3.57 -0.64
CA PRO A 178 10.45 4.30 -1.47
C PRO A 178 9.10 4.36 -0.77
N TYR A 179 8.80 5.49 -0.15
CA TYR A 179 7.40 5.86 0.11
C TYR A 179 6.76 6.33 -1.20
N THR A 180 5.45 6.18 -1.32
CA THR A 180 4.69 6.69 -2.48
C THR A 180 3.61 7.60 -1.95
N SER A 181 3.48 8.78 -2.53
CA SER A 181 2.50 9.75 -2.05
C SER A 181 1.41 10.01 -3.07
N TYR A 182 0.26 10.42 -2.56
CA TYR A 182 -0.89 10.81 -3.35
C TYR A 182 -1.34 12.20 -2.89
N VAL A 183 -1.57 13.10 -3.84
CA VAL A 183 -2.21 14.37 -3.51
C VAL A 183 -3.71 14.16 -3.49
N MET A 184 -4.38 14.71 -2.50
CA MET A 184 -5.82 14.77 -2.45
C MET A 184 -6.28 16.22 -2.42
N LEU A 185 -7.25 16.54 -3.26
CA LEU A 185 -7.92 17.83 -3.31
C LEU A 185 -9.42 17.62 -3.32
N SER A 186 -10.12 18.38 -2.51
CA SER A 186 -11.58 18.27 -2.47
C SER A 186 -12.21 19.59 -2.81
N ASN A 187 -13.31 19.51 -3.55
CA ASN A 187 -14.19 20.64 -3.83
C ASN A 187 -13.44 21.89 -4.33
N PRO A 188 -12.66 21.78 -5.43
CA PRO A 188 -11.90 22.91 -5.93
C PRO A 188 -12.82 24.05 -6.39
N ARG A 189 -14.07 23.79 -6.79
CA ARG A 189 -15.10 24.80 -7.08
C ARG A 189 -14.62 25.91 -8.04
N ALA A 190 -14.16 25.50 -9.22
CA ALA A 190 -13.81 26.40 -10.31
C ALA A 190 -14.92 27.42 -10.57
N ARG A 191 -14.52 28.67 -10.81
CA ARG A 191 -15.44 29.80 -10.99
C ARG A 191 -14.88 30.83 -11.97
N GLN A 192 -15.67 31.13 -13.01
CA GLN A 192 -15.21 31.89 -14.18
C GLN A 192 -15.01 33.40 -13.95
N PHE A 193 -15.78 34.05 -13.06
CA PHE A 193 -15.79 35.52 -12.95
C PHE A 193 -15.29 36.05 -11.59
N ASN A 194 -14.48 37.12 -11.65
CA ASN A 194 -14.03 37.95 -10.53
C ASN A 194 -13.66 37.16 -9.26
N SER A 195 -12.92 36.07 -9.44
CA SER A 195 -12.43 35.28 -8.32
C SER A 195 -10.93 35.11 -8.39
N ASP A 196 -10.27 35.15 -7.23
CA ASP A 196 -8.85 34.82 -7.09
C ASP A 196 -8.55 33.33 -7.33
N TRP A 197 -9.53 32.56 -7.84
CA TRP A 197 -9.48 31.12 -8.02
C TRP A 197 -8.27 30.70 -8.87
N ASP A 198 -8.13 31.28 -10.07
CA ASP A 198 -7.01 30.98 -10.98
C ASP A 198 -5.66 31.22 -10.30
N LEU A 199 -5.53 32.33 -9.58
CA LEU A 199 -4.31 32.69 -8.88
C LEU A 199 -3.99 31.67 -7.78
N ILE A 200 -4.96 31.34 -6.93
CA ILE A 200 -4.76 30.44 -5.81
C ILE A 200 -4.45 29.03 -6.32
N HIS A 201 -5.21 28.51 -7.28
CA HIS A 201 -5.00 27.16 -7.80
C HIS A 201 -3.72 27.02 -8.62
N ARG A 202 -3.27 28.07 -9.33
CA ARG A 202 -1.93 28.07 -9.95
C ARG A 202 -0.83 28.00 -8.89
N ARG A 203 -0.99 28.70 -7.74
CA ARG A 203 -0.06 28.55 -6.60
C ARG A 203 -0.10 27.14 -6.04
N THR A 204 -1.28 26.53 -5.94
CA THR A 204 -1.43 25.14 -5.49
C THR A 204 -0.75 24.15 -6.44
N VAL A 205 -0.93 24.28 -7.76
CA VAL A 205 -0.24 23.45 -8.76
C VAL A 205 1.28 23.62 -8.64
N ASN A 206 1.78 24.86 -8.52
CA ASN A 206 3.21 25.12 -8.35
C ASN A 206 3.76 24.51 -7.06
N ALA A 207 3.03 24.62 -5.95
CA ALA A 207 3.42 24.05 -4.66
C ALA A 207 3.45 22.52 -4.70
N ILE A 208 2.46 21.88 -5.34
CA ILE A 208 2.50 20.42 -5.55
C ILE A 208 3.70 20.07 -6.40
N ASN A 209 3.90 20.74 -7.54
CA ASN A 209 5.02 20.49 -8.45
C ASN A 209 6.38 20.64 -7.75
N SER A 210 6.52 21.56 -6.78
CA SER A 210 7.79 21.75 -6.05
C SER A 210 8.17 20.57 -5.15
N ILE A 211 7.22 19.68 -4.81
CA ILE A 211 7.45 18.52 -3.93
C ILE A 211 7.24 17.17 -4.61
N ILE A 212 6.93 17.10 -5.92
CA ILE A 212 6.65 15.81 -6.60
C ILE A 212 7.82 14.83 -6.45
N THR A 213 9.05 15.28 -6.76
CA THR A 213 10.24 14.42 -6.71
C THR A 213 10.59 14.05 -5.27
N ASP A 214 10.63 15.02 -4.37
CA ASP A 214 10.94 14.80 -2.93
C ASP A 214 9.93 13.84 -2.29
N LYS A 215 8.64 14.01 -2.61
CA LYS A 215 7.57 13.22 -2.00
C LYS A 215 7.17 11.98 -2.78
N ASN A 216 7.83 11.69 -3.89
CA ASN A 216 7.49 10.59 -4.80
C ASN A 216 5.97 10.54 -5.07
N ILE A 217 5.41 11.68 -5.48
CA ILE A 217 3.98 11.84 -5.73
C ILE A 217 3.65 11.12 -7.03
N LYS A 218 2.73 10.15 -6.96
CA LYS A 218 2.36 9.32 -8.12
C LYS A 218 1.24 9.94 -8.94
N TYR A 219 0.22 10.46 -8.26
CA TYR A 219 -0.97 11.06 -8.86
C TYR A 219 -1.74 11.92 -7.87
N MET A 220 -2.71 12.65 -8.39
CA MET A 220 -3.66 13.46 -7.65
C MET A 220 -5.06 12.86 -7.73
N ILE A 221 -5.76 12.83 -6.60
CA ILE A 221 -7.15 12.43 -6.44
C ILE A 221 -7.97 13.70 -6.19
N ILE A 222 -9.05 13.87 -6.94
CA ILE A 222 -10.02 14.95 -6.73
C ILE A 222 -11.33 14.35 -6.24
N ASN A 223 -11.79 14.83 -5.09
CA ASN A 223 -12.99 14.36 -4.45
C ASN A 223 -14.08 15.42 -4.53
N GLY A 224 -14.94 15.29 -5.55
CA GLY A 224 -16.18 16.03 -5.68
C GLY A 224 -16.07 17.51 -6.03
N SER A 225 -17.27 18.08 -6.26
CA SER A 225 -17.60 19.47 -6.56
C SER A 225 -16.49 20.26 -7.24
N MET A 226 -16.15 19.84 -8.45
CA MET A 226 -15.15 20.53 -9.25
C MET A 226 -15.60 21.93 -9.66
N THR A 227 -16.91 22.09 -9.90
CA THR A 227 -17.57 23.33 -10.29
C THR A 227 -18.21 24.05 -9.09
N ASN A 228 -18.42 25.36 -9.20
CA ASN A 228 -18.98 26.14 -8.11
C ASN A 228 -20.51 26.06 -8.03
N PHE A 229 -21.18 25.58 -9.09
CA PHE A 229 -22.64 25.63 -9.25
C PHE A 229 -23.17 27.07 -9.20
N ASP A 230 -23.37 27.67 -10.38
CA ASP A 230 -23.97 28.98 -10.53
C ASP A 230 -24.93 28.93 -11.74
N PRO A 231 -26.25 29.17 -11.54
CA PRO A 231 -27.25 29.09 -12.62
C PRO A 231 -27.01 30.03 -13.81
N SER A 232 -26.19 31.06 -13.62
CA SER A 232 -25.78 31.98 -14.69
C SER A 232 -24.56 31.49 -15.49
N HIS A 233 -23.99 30.35 -15.12
CA HIS A 233 -22.82 29.73 -15.73
C HIS A 233 -23.12 28.31 -16.15
N TYR A 234 -22.29 27.77 -17.05
CA TYR A 234 -22.42 26.40 -17.54
C TYR A 234 -21.18 25.58 -17.21
N TYR A 235 -21.43 24.32 -16.85
CA TYR A 235 -20.44 23.34 -16.40
C TYR A 235 -19.18 23.31 -17.27
N THR A 236 -19.35 23.32 -18.59
CA THR A 236 -18.24 23.22 -19.56
C THR A 236 -17.25 24.37 -19.42
N ALA A 237 -17.69 25.59 -19.12
CA ALA A 237 -16.80 26.73 -18.94
C ALA A 237 -15.96 26.59 -17.65
N GLU A 238 -16.57 26.20 -16.54
CA GLU A 238 -15.88 25.99 -15.27
C GLU A 238 -14.90 24.82 -15.33
N VAL A 239 -15.26 23.72 -16.00
CA VAL A 239 -14.34 22.60 -16.22
C VAL A 239 -13.21 22.96 -17.18
N LYS A 240 -13.46 23.77 -18.22
CA LYS A 240 -12.39 24.31 -19.08
C LYS A 240 -11.41 25.14 -18.25
N GLN A 241 -11.90 26.00 -17.36
CA GLN A 241 -11.04 26.77 -16.45
C GLN A 241 -10.23 25.86 -15.52
N PHE A 242 -10.88 24.88 -14.90
CA PHE A 242 -10.22 23.87 -14.08
C PHE A 242 -9.09 23.18 -14.84
N ASN A 243 -9.38 22.64 -16.03
CA ASN A 243 -8.41 21.96 -16.87
C ASN A 243 -7.27 22.92 -17.30
N ASN A 244 -7.56 24.19 -17.58
CA ASN A 244 -6.56 25.18 -17.95
C ASN A 244 -5.52 25.45 -16.85
N VAL A 245 -5.92 25.38 -15.59
CA VAL A 245 -5.00 25.50 -14.45
C VAL A 245 -4.26 24.19 -14.21
N TYR A 246 -5.01 23.09 -14.06
CA TYR A 246 -4.48 21.80 -13.62
C TYR A 246 -3.73 21.00 -14.70
N ARG A 247 -3.83 21.38 -15.98
CA ARG A 247 -2.98 20.80 -17.05
C ARG A 247 -1.48 21.00 -16.85
N HIS A 248 -1.07 21.93 -15.97
CA HIS A 248 0.33 22.19 -15.64
C HIS A 248 0.84 21.34 -14.46
N LEU A 249 0.00 20.46 -13.90
CA LEU A 249 0.43 19.51 -12.88
C LEU A 249 1.23 18.39 -13.54
N ASN A 250 2.42 18.07 -12.99
CA ASN A 250 3.33 17.08 -13.58
C ASN A 250 2.98 15.62 -13.22
N VAL A 251 1.79 15.38 -12.66
CA VAL A 251 1.27 14.05 -12.32
C VAL A 251 -0.16 13.89 -12.82
N PRO A 252 -0.62 12.66 -13.14
CA PRO A 252 -1.98 12.44 -13.60
C PRO A 252 -3.00 12.74 -12.50
N ILE A 253 -4.22 13.09 -12.95
CA ILE A 253 -5.35 13.49 -12.10
C ILE A 253 -6.48 12.49 -12.30
N PHE A 254 -7.01 11.97 -11.19
CA PHE A 254 -8.18 11.12 -11.13
C PHE A 254 -9.26 11.83 -10.32
N ARG A 255 -10.41 12.10 -10.94
CA ARG A 255 -11.46 12.92 -10.34
C ARG A 255 -12.76 12.17 -10.22
N SER A 256 -13.53 12.55 -9.22
CA SER A 256 -14.98 12.31 -9.14
C SER A 256 -15.76 13.58 -9.47
N ILE A 257 -17.08 13.41 -9.56
CA ILE A 257 -18.06 14.51 -9.64
C ILE A 257 -18.84 14.53 -8.33
N GLY A 258 -19.11 15.71 -7.78
CA GLY A 258 -19.87 15.88 -6.55
C GLY A 258 -21.21 16.56 -6.75
N THR A 259 -21.84 16.99 -5.66
CA THR A 259 -23.19 17.57 -5.65
C THR A 259 -23.29 18.77 -6.60
N ARG A 260 -22.30 19.66 -6.58
CA ARG A 260 -22.27 20.87 -7.42
C ARG A 260 -22.01 20.62 -8.90
N ASP A 261 -21.52 19.44 -9.26
CA ASP A 261 -21.22 19.11 -10.65
C ASP A 261 -22.47 18.66 -11.41
N TYR A 262 -23.39 17.92 -10.77
CA TYR A 262 -24.53 17.33 -11.48
C TYR A 262 -25.84 17.25 -10.69
N VAL A 263 -25.80 17.25 -9.35
CA VAL A 263 -27.02 17.18 -8.52
C VAL A 263 -27.68 18.53 -8.45
N ASP A 264 -26.94 19.57 -8.06
CA ASP A 264 -27.46 20.92 -7.96
C ASP A 264 -27.83 21.47 -9.34
N ASN A 265 -27.13 21.04 -10.39
CA ASN A 265 -27.41 21.41 -11.78
C ASN A 265 -28.70 20.79 -12.36
N ASN A 266 -29.37 19.91 -11.62
CA ASN A 266 -30.51 19.14 -12.11
C ASN A 266 -31.72 20.03 -12.43
N GLY A 267 -32.02 20.19 -13.73
CA GLY A 267 -33.24 20.85 -14.19
C GLY A 267 -33.20 22.38 -14.17
N ILE A 268 -32.03 22.98 -13.87
CA ILE A 268 -31.89 24.44 -13.73
C ILE A 268 -30.68 25.02 -14.47
N CYS A 269 -29.78 24.20 -15.02
CA CYS A 269 -28.57 24.66 -15.69
C CYS A 269 -28.57 24.28 -17.17
N ARG A 270 -28.26 25.25 -18.03
CA ARG A 270 -28.18 25.10 -19.49
C ARG A 270 -26.76 25.38 -19.95
N ASP A 271 -26.24 24.52 -20.81
CA ASP A 271 -24.87 24.48 -21.32
C ASP A 271 -24.91 24.30 -22.83
N GLY A 272 -24.64 25.39 -23.55
CA GLY A 272 -24.71 25.43 -25.01
C GLY A 272 -23.54 24.75 -25.70
N ASP A 273 -22.49 24.35 -24.98
CA ASP A 273 -21.31 23.70 -25.57
C ASP A 273 -21.47 22.17 -25.73
N VAL A 274 -22.57 21.60 -25.21
CA VAL A 274 -22.70 20.14 -25.02
C VAL A 274 -23.62 19.52 -26.06
N LEU A 275 -24.81 20.10 -26.26
CA LEU A 275 -25.81 19.64 -27.23
C LEU A 275 -26.52 20.83 -27.87
N THR A 276 -27.08 20.62 -29.06
CA THR A 276 -27.71 21.66 -29.88
C THR A 276 -28.99 22.24 -29.27
N ASN A 277 -29.68 21.49 -28.41
CA ASN A 277 -30.85 21.97 -27.69
C ASN A 277 -30.51 22.26 -26.22
N PHE A 278 -30.90 23.45 -25.75
CA PHE A 278 -30.64 23.96 -24.41
C PHE A 278 -31.47 23.26 -23.32
N SER A 279 -31.32 21.93 -23.19
CA SER A 279 -31.90 21.16 -22.09
C SER A 279 -31.52 21.74 -20.74
N THR A 280 -32.47 21.79 -19.81
CA THR A 280 -32.22 22.22 -18.42
C THR A 280 -31.41 21.20 -17.61
N TYR A 281 -31.09 20.04 -18.19
CA TYR A 281 -30.22 19.01 -17.62
C TYR A 281 -28.84 18.97 -18.30
N SER A 282 -28.53 19.86 -19.23
CA SER A 282 -27.32 19.74 -20.06
C SER A 282 -26.02 19.85 -19.24
N CYS A 283 -25.99 20.64 -18.16
CA CYS A 283 -24.83 20.72 -17.28
C CYS A 283 -24.60 19.42 -16.50
N ALA A 284 -25.66 18.82 -15.98
CA ALA A 284 -25.59 17.51 -15.33
C ALA A 284 -25.12 16.45 -16.33
N PHE A 285 -25.70 16.42 -17.53
CA PHE A 285 -25.25 15.55 -18.62
C PHE A 285 -23.78 15.76 -18.97
N ALA A 286 -23.30 17.00 -19.07
CA ALA A 286 -21.90 17.31 -19.36
C ALA A 286 -20.95 16.71 -18.31
N ALA A 287 -21.30 16.81 -17.03
CA ALA A 287 -20.53 16.24 -15.94
C ALA A 287 -20.49 14.71 -15.98
N LEU A 288 -21.66 14.09 -16.16
CA LEU A 288 -21.79 12.64 -16.28
C LEU A 288 -21.03 12.13 -17.51
N ASN A 289 -21.14 12.84 -18.64
CA ASN A 289 -20.50 12.50 -19.89
C ASN A 289 -18.97 12.59 -19.81
N ASP A 290 -18.43 13.67 -19.22
CA ASP A 290 -16.98 13.80 -19.05
C ASP A 290 -16.42 12.70 -18.14
N LEU A 291 -16.98 12.50 -16.94
CA LEU A 291 -16.44 11.53 -15.99
C LEU A 291 -16.53 10.10 -16.54
N SER A 292 -17.69 9.71 -17.06
CA SER A 292 -17.88 8.36 -17.60
C SER A 292 -16.98 8.09 -18.81
N TRP A 293 -16.71 9.10 -19.65
CA TRP A 293 -15.76 8.96 -20.74
C TRP A 293 -14.33 8.76 -20.22
N ARG A 294 -13.91 9.50 -19.18
CA ARG A 294 -12.58 9.36 -18.56
C ARG A 294 -12.40 8.01 -17.90
N ILE A 295 -13.39 7.50 -17.17
CA ILE A 295 -13.31 6.19 -16.53
C ILE A 295 -12.99 5.10 -17.58
N ILE A 296 -13.75 5.09 -18.68
CA ILE A 296 -13.64 4.05 -19.71
C ILE A 296 -12.39 4.22 -20.58
N ASN A 297 -12.02 5.46 -20.94
CA ASN A 297 -11.00 5.71 -21.97
C ASN A 297 -9.65 6.19 -21.42
N GLU A 298 -9.60 6.72 -20.20
CA GLU A 298 -8.35 7.23 -19.60
C GLU A 298 -7.96 6.44 -18.35
N TYR A 299 -8.84 6.35 -17.36
CA TYR A 299 -8.52 5.81 -16.04
C TYR A 299 -8.24 4.31 -16.12
N LYS A 300 -9.00 3.59 -16.96
CA LYS A 300 -8.80 2.17 -17.25
C LYS A 300 -7.34 1.78 -17.55
N TYR A 301 -6.59 2.65 -18.21
CA TYR A 301 -5.22 2.38 -18.65
C TYR A 301 -4.14 2.95 -17.72
N LYS A 302 -4.53 3.84 -16.80
CA LYS A 302 -3.60 4.56 -15.91
C LYS A 302 -3.69 4.07 -14.46
N LEU A 303 -4.85 3.57 -14.04
CA LEU A 303 -5.05 3.04 -12.70
C LEU A 303 -4.85 1.52 -12.66
N PRO A 304 -4.03 1.01 -11.73
CA PRO A 304 -3.79 -0.42 -11.54
C PRO A 304 -5.04 -1.15 -11.03
N GLU A 305 -5.39 -2.26 -11.70
CA GLU A 305 -6.52 -3.12 -11.33
C GLU A 305 -7.83 -2.36 -11.10
N ILE A 306 -8.07 -1.34 -11.92
CA ILE A 306 -9.29 -0.55 -11.82
C ILE A 306 -10.54 -1.40 -12.04
N ASN A 307 -11.54 -1.17 -11.19
CA ASN A 307 -12.89 -1.67 -11.34
C ASN A 307 -13.85 -0.47 -11.32
N TYR A 308 -14.95 -0.53 -12.03
CA TYR A 308 -15.86 0.61 -12.16
C TYR A 308 -17.26 0.17 -12.56
N ASP A 309 -18.24 1.01 -12.24
CA ASP A 309 -19.64 0.80 -12.57
C ASP A 309 -20.15 1.94 -13.44
N VAL A 310 -19.92 1.78 -14.74
CA VAL A 310 -20.43 2.69 -15.77
C VAL A 310 -20.64 1.97 -17.09
N LYS A 311 -21.80 2.21 -17.70
CA LYS A 311 -22.17 1.76 -19.03
C LYS A 311 -22.48 2.99 -19.89
N ARG A 312 -22.00 2.96 -21.13
CA ARG A 312 -22.25 3.98 -22.13
C ARG A 312 -22.64 3.30 -23.44
N TRP A 313 -23.72 3.77 -24.05
CA TRP A 313 -24.11 3.36 -25.40
C TRP A 313 -24.83 4.51 -26.11
N ILE A 314 -25.02 4.36 -27.41
CA ILE A 314 -25.72 5.34 -28.24
C ILE A 314 -26.81 4.58 -28.99
N ASP A 315 -28.04 5.06 -28.86
CA ASP A 315 -29.17 4.55 -29.61
C ASP A 315 -29.50 5.52 -30.75
N TYR A 316 -29.84 4.95 -31.90
CA TYR A 316 -30.28 5.70 -33.08
C TYR A 316 -31.77 5.45 -33.27
N CYS A 317 -32.60 6.46 -32.97
CA CYS A 317 -34.05 6.38 -33.10
C CYS A 317 -34.53 7.50 -34.02
N PHE A 318 -35.08 7.14 -35.19
CA PHE A 318 -35.46 8.09 -36.25
C PHE A 318 -34.31 9.07 -36.59
N PHE A 319 -34.61 10.37 -36.73
CA PHE A 319 -33.65 11.45 -36.98
C PHE A 319 -32.91 11.93 -35.70
N GLN A 320 -32.91 11.14 -34.62
CA GLN A 320 -32.33 11.50 -33.33
C GLN A 320 -31.28 10.50 -32.87
N THR A 321 -30.23 11.04 -32.24
CA THR A 321 -29.17 10.26 -31.57
C THR A 321 -29.36 10.43 -30.08
N ILE A 322 -29.48 9.33 -29.35
CA ILE A 322 -29.70 9.33 -27.89
C ILE A 322 -28.45 8.80 -27.21
N HIS A 323 -27.86 9.62 -26.33
CA HIS A 323 -26.70 9.24 -25.55
C HIS A 323 -27.13 8.63 -24.21
N HIS A 324 -26.75 7.38 -23.96
CA HIS A 324 -27.08 6.70 -22.71
C HIS A 324 -25.88 6.57 -21.78
N ILE A 325 -26.10 6.88 -20.49
CA ILE A 325 -25.13 6.68 -19.41
C ILE A 325 -25.85 6.02 -18.23
N ARG A 326 -25.37 4.87 -17.77
CA ARG A 326 -25.98 4.16 -16.65
C ARG A 326 -24.95 3.64 -15.65
N GLY A 327 -25.31 3.65 -14.37
CA GLY A 327 -24.53 3.11 -13.25
C GLY A 327 -24.24 4.18 -12.18
N SER A 328 -23.46 3.82 -11.16
CA SER A 328 -23.07 4.76 -10.10
C SER A 328 -21.95 5.73 -10.51
N LEU A 329 -21.26 5.45 -11.62
CA LEU A 329 -20.03 6.10 -12.07
C LEU A 329 -18.89 6.02 -11.05
N ALA A 330 -19.04 5.23 -9.98
CA ALA A 330 -18.00 5.01 -8.99
C ALA A 330 -16.93 4.07 -9.57
N TYR A 331 -15.72 4.20 -9.05
CA TYR A 331 -14.60 3.39 -9.47
C TYR A 331 -13.64 3.12 -8.31
N THR A 332 -12.92 2.01 -8.39
CA THR A 332 -11.97 1.55 -7.40
C THR A 332 -10.66 1.15 -8.06
N TRP A 333 -9.56 1.14 -7.32
CA TRP A 333 -8.27 0.68 -7.82
C TRP A 333 -7.32 0.26 -6.70
N ASN A 334 -6.29 -0.51 -7.05
CA ASN A 334 -5.34 -1.07 -6.10
C ASN A 334 -3.95 -0.42 -6.24
N ASP A 335 -3.46 0.28 -5.21
CA ASP A 335 -2.07 0.73 -5.18
C ASP A 335 -1.33 0.12 -3.98
N LYS A 336 -0.45 -0.84 -4.26
CA LYS A 336 0.26 -1.65 -3.26
C LYS A 336 -0.74 -2.33 -2.29
N ASN A 337 -0.63 -2.02 -1.01
CA ASN A 337 -1.45 -2.54 0.09
C ASN A 337 -2.72 -1.71 0.36
N ILE A 338 -3.03 -0.74 -0.51
CA ILE A 338 -4.22 0.09 -0.39
C ILE A 338 -5.18 -0.22 -1.54
N HIS A 339 -6.45 -0.35 -1.20
CA HIS A 339 -7.58 -0.40 -2.12
C HIS A 339 -8.36 0.92 -1.97
N PHE A 340 -8.33 1.74 -3.00
CA PHE A 340 -9.02 3.02 -3.02
C PHE A 340 -10.40 2.87 -3.66
N VAL A 341 -11.39 3.50 -3.06
CA VAL A 341 -12.77 3.53 -3.53
C VAL A 341 -13.18 4.98 -3.72
N GLN A 342 -13.38 5.40 -4.97
CA GLN A 342 -13.87 6.74 -5.30
C GLN A 342 -15.37 6.67 -5.59
N LEU A 343 -16.14 7.26 -4.69
CA LEU A 343 -17.55 7.56 -4.89
C LEU A 343 -17.70 8.98 -5.42
N ASN A 344 -18.78 9.23 -6.15
CA ASN A 344 -19.03 10.53 -6.78
C ASN A 344 -19.68 11.51 -5.81
N ASN A 345 -20.94 11.28 -5.45
CA ASN A 345 -21.67 12.17 -4.53
C ASN A 345 -21.86 11.55 -3.14
N SER A 346 -22.96 10.81 -2.97
CA SER A 346 -23.39 10.10 -1.78
C SER A 346 -23.69 8.66 -2.15
N LEU A 347 -23.56 7.74 -1.18
CA LEU A 347 -23.76 6.31 -1.38
C LEU A 347 -25.21 5.95 -1.77
N PHE A 348 -26.16 6.81 -1.41
CA PHE A 348 -27.60 6.56 -1.59
C PHE A 348 -28.21 7.40 -2.70
N TYR A 349 -27.40 8.22 -3.39
CA TYR A 349 -27.91 9.11 -4.41
C TYR A 349 -28.33 8.32 -5.65
N SER A 350 -29.55 8.57 -6.11
CA SER A 350 -30.06 8.05 -7.37
C SER A 350 -30.79 9.17 -8.11
N SER A 351 -30.69 9.18 -9.44
CA SER A 351 -31.34 10.18 -10.28
C SER A 351 -31.49 9.69 -11.70
N HIS A 352 -32.48 10.22 -12.40
CA HIS A 352 -32.71 9.95 -13.81
C HIS A 352 -32.84 11.29 -14.55
N PHE A 353 -31.94 11.51 -15.53
CA PHE A 353 -31.89 12.70 -16.35
C PHE A 353 -32.33 12.36 -17.78
N TYR A 354 -33.53 12.79 -18.13
CA TYR A 354 -34.15 12.52 -19.42
C TYR A 354 -34.87 13.78 -19.92
N PRO A 355 -34.29 14.51 -20.90
CA PRO A 355 -34.89 15.73 -21.41
C PRO A 355 -36.03 15.42 -22.38
N ILE A 356 -36.94 16.39 -22.54
CA ILE A 356 -38.05 16.31 -23.51
C ILE A 356 -37.54 16.19 -24.95
N THR A 357 -36.33 16.71 -25.24
CA THR A 357 -35.69 16.62 -26.56
C THR A 357 -35.16 15.22 -26.89
N HIS A 358 -35.15 14.31 -25.90
CA HIS A 358 -34.70 12.92 -26.02
C HIS A 358 -33.27 12.75 -26.52
N GLU A 359 -32.39 13.72 -26.31
CA GLU A 359 -30.99 13.67 -26.78
C GLU A 359 -30.09 12.81 -25.88
N PHE A 360 -30.48 12.57 -24.64
CA PHE A 360 -29.76 11.73 -23.71
C PHE A 360 -30.67 11.08 -22.68
N ASP A 361 -30.17 10.02 -22.07
CA ASP A 361 -30.85 9.26 -21.03
C ASP A 361 -29.80 8.79 -20.03
N CYS A 362 -29.75 9.44 -18.86
CA CYS A 362 -28.74 9.18 -17.85
C CYS A 362 -29.37 8.69 -16.55
N GLU A 363 -29.05 7.47 -16.15
CA GLU A 363 -29.56 6.84 -14.93
C GLU A 363 -28.40 6.61 -13.95
N ILE A 364 -28.44 7.34 -12.82
CA ILE A 364 -27.48 7.21 -11.73
C ILE A 364 -28.03 6.24 -10.71
N GLU A 365 -27.35 5.10 -10.61
CA GLU A 365 -27.68 4.03 -9.66
C GLU A 365 -26.94 4.27 -8.33
N PRO A 366 -27.60 4.06 -7.18
CA PRO A 366 -26.94 4.24 -5.90
C PRO A 366 -25.96 3.08 -5.64
N THR A 367 -24.88 3.34 -4.89
CA THR A 367 -23.96 2.26 -4.47
C THR A 367 -24.45 1.52 -3.24
N MET A 368 -25.47 2.05 -2.56
CA MET A 368 -26.18 1.45 -1.44
C MET A 368 -27.67 1.78 -1.48
N HIS A 369 -28.53 0.81 -1.17
CA HIS A 369 -29.96 1.02 -0.98
C HIS A 369 -30.33 0.99 0.52
N PRO A 370 -31.31 1.80 0.98
CA PRO A 370 -31.78 1.75 2.36
C PRO A 370 -32.35 0.37 2.72
N GLY A 371 -31.76 -0.31 3.69
CA GLY A 371 -32.21 -1.64 4.12
C GLY A 371 -31.75 -2.81 3.24
N GLU A 372 -31.04 -2.56 2.14
CA GLU A 372 -30.45 -3.62 1.29
C GLU A 372 -28.92 -3.67 1.38
N LEU A 373 -28.35 -4.60 0.61
CA LEU A 373 -26.91 -4.80 0.44
C LEU A 373 -26.30 -3.71 -0.44
N THR A 374 -25.02 -3.40 -0.20
CA THR A 374 -24.15 -2.68 -1.13
C THR A 374 -24.30 -3.22 -2.56
N ALA A 375 -24.26 -2.34 -3.56
CA ALA A 375 -24.34 -2.72 -4.97
C ALA A 375 -23.42 -3.91 -5.25
N SER A 376 -23.92 -4.91 -5.97
CA SER A 376 -23.27 -6.24 -6.02
C SER A 376 -21.83 -6.19 -6.53
N TRP A 377 -21.53 -5.27 -7.45
CA TRP A 377 -20.18 -5.08 -7.97
C TRP A 377 -19.23 -4.55 -6.88
N LEU A 378 -19.67 -3.55 -6.10
CA LEU A 378 -18.87 -2.93 -5.04
C LEU A 378 -18.71 -3.89 -3.85
N GLU A 379 -19.75 -4.62 -3.47
CA GLU A 379 -19.66 -5.66 -2.43
C GLU A 379 -18.62 -6.73 -2.79
N GLN A 380 -18.61 -7.20 -4.04
CA GLN A 380 -17.62 -8.18 -4.51
C GLN A 380 -16.21 -7.61 -4.50
N ASP A 381 -16.06 -6.36 -4.94
CA ASP A 381 -14.78 -5.64 -4.99
C ASP A 381 -14.17 -5.43 -3.59
N LEU A 382 -14.98 -4.95 -2.64
CA LEU A 382 -14.58 -4.79 -1.23
C LEU A 382 -14.21 -6.15 -0.60
N ARG A 383 -15.00 -7.21 -0.86
CA ARG A 383 -14.67 -8.56 -0.37
C ARG A 383 -13.37 -9.09 -0.96
N LYS A 384 -13.08 -8.79 -2.23
CA LYS A 384 -11.81 -9.15 -2.87
C LYS A 384 -10.65 -8.42 -2.19
N ALA A 385 -10.74 -7.10 -2.02
CA ALA A 385 -9.73 -6.31 -1.33
C ALA A 385 -9.45 -6.82 0.10
N ARG A 386 -10.49 -7.23 0.83
CA ARG A 386 -10.36 -7.85 2.15
C ARG A 386 -9.66 -9.20 2.14
N LYS A 387 -9.97 -10.06 1.18
CA LYS A 387 -9.28 -11.36 1.01
C LYS A 387 -7.80 -11.17 0.66
N GLU A 388 -7.48 -10.12 -0.07
CA GLU A 388 -6.11 -9.73 -0.43
C GLU A 388 -5.38 -8.94 0.68
N ASN A 389 -5.99 -8.82 1.86
CA ASN A 389 -5.44 -8.10 3.01
C ASN A 389 -5.07 -6.63 2.71
N LYS A 390 -5.86 -5.96 1.87
CA LYS A 390 -5.66 -4.54 1.55
C LYS A 390 -6.38 -3.64 2.57
N THR A 391 -5.78 -2.48 2.86
CA THR A 391 -6.47 -1.38 3.54
C THR A 391 -7.43 -0.71 2.59
N ILE A 392 -8.70 -0.60 2.97
CA ILE A 392 -9.71 0.07 2.16
C ILE A 392 -9.87 1.53 2.59
N ILE A 393 -9.76 2.44 1.63
CA ILE A 393 -9.93 3.88 1.80
C ILE A 393 -11.06 4.36 0.90
N LEU A 394 -12.04 5.05 1.50
CA LEU A 394 -13.21 5.57 0.82
C LEU A 394 -13.09 7.08 0.60
N PHE A 395 -13.37 7.54 -0.61
CA PHE A 395 -13.55 8.94 -0.96
C PHE A 395 -15.00 9.17 -1.36
N VAL A 396 -15.61 10.21 -0.82
CA VAL A 396 -17.02 10.56 -1.05
C VAL A 396 -17.17 12.08 -0.93
N ASP A 397 -17.99 12.72 -1.77
CA ASP A 397 -18.17 14.17 -1.66
C ASP A 397 -19.00 14.54 -0.41
N GLN A 398 -20.11 13.83 -0.19
CA GLN A 398 -21.07 14.16 0.86
C GLN A 398 -21.51 12.94 1.67
N LEU A 399 -21.23 12.95 2.97
CA LEU A 399 -21.66 11.92 3.92
C LEU A 399 -22.97 12.25 4.66
N HIS A 400 -23.33 13.53 4.83
CA HIS A 400 -24.39 13.93 5.77
C HIS A 400 -25.83 13.90 5.23
N ASP A 401 -26.02 13.55 3.96
CA ASP A 401 -27.37 13.42 3.38
C ASP A 401 -27.95 12.02 3.66
N PHE A 402 -27.83 11.55 4.90
CA PHE A 402 -28.62 10.40 5.34
C PHE A 402 -30.05 10.90 5.60
N TYR A 403 -30.95 10.64 4.65
CA TYR A 403 -32.37 10.95 4.76
C TYR A 403 -33.09 10.10 5.82
N SER A 404 -32.45 9.04 6.34
CA SER A 404 -33.04 8.14 7.33
C SER A 404 -32.01 7.45 8.23
N SER A 405 -32.47 7.00 9.40
CA SER A 405 -31.68 6.16 10.31
C SER A 405 -31.23 4.84 9.69
N SER A 406 -32.01 4.28 8.76
CA SER A 406 -31.66 3.06 8.04
C SER A 406 -30.47 3.27 7.08
N GLN A 407 -30.38 4.41 6.41
CA GLN A 407 -29.19 4.74 5.60
C GLN A 407 -27.94 4.91 6.45
N LEU A 408 -28.05 5.60 7.60
CA LEU A 408 -26.93 5.72 8.54
C LEU A 408 -26.49 4.35 9.06
N GLN A 409 -27.44 3.48 9.40
CA GLN A 409 -27.13 2.12 9.85
C GLN A 409 -26.48 1.30 8.74
N ALA A 410 -27.00 1.36 7.51
CA ALA A 410 -26.42 0.65 6.38
C ALA A 410 -24.97 1.12 6.10
N PHE A 411 -24.71 2.43 6.21
CA PHE A 411 -23.35 2.95 6.10
C PHE A 411 -22.44 2.43 7.23
N LYS A 412 -22.88 2.47 8.49
CA LYS A 412 -22.12 1.88 9.61
C LYS A 412 -21.83 0.40 9.37
N ASP A 413 -22.81 -0.36 8.89
CA ASP A 413 -22.65 -1.78 8.59
C ASP A 413 -21.62 -2.02 7.47
N LEU A 414 -21.57 -1.15 6.45
CA LEU A 414 -20.54 -1.19 5.40
C LEU A 414 -19.15 -1.02 6.02
N LEU A 415 -18.96 0.00 6.86
CA LEU A 415 -17.67 0.29 7.49
C LEU A 415 -17.17 -0.90 8.33
N ILE A 416 -18.06 -1.49 9.13
CA ILE A 416 -17.74 -2.61 10.02
C ILE A 416 -17.47 -3.89 9.22
N ARG A 417 -18.39 -4.25 8.31
CA ARG A 417 -18.33 -5.50 7.53
C ARG A 417 -17.06 -5.57 6.69
N HIS A 418 -16.69 -4.47 6.06
CA HIS A 418 -15.51 -4.38 5.20
C HIS A 418 -14.31 -3.76 5.90
N LYS A 419 -14.35 -3.54 7.22
CA LYS A 419 -13.26 -2.94 8.01
C LYS A 419 -12.60 -1.75 7.29
N ILE A 420 -13.42 -0.82 6.83
CA ILE A 420 -12.96 0.39 6.15
C ILE A 420 -12.06 1.14 7.12
N ALA A 421 -10.85 1.51 6.69
CA ALA A 421 -9.87 2.12 7.59
C ALA A 421 -10.01 3.64 7.64
N ALA A 422 -10.37 4.24 6.50
CA ALA A 422 -10.54 5.68 6.39
C ALA A 422 -11.63 6.06 5.40
N VAL A 423 -12.31 7.16 5.71
CA VAL A 423 -13.26 7.84 4.83
C VAL A 423 -12.84 9.31 4.73
N PHE A 424 -12.72 9.81 3.50
CA PHE A 424 -12.44 11.20 3.20
C PHE A 424 -13.69 11.84 2.58
N SER A 425 -14.22 12.88 3.23
CA SER A 425 -15.50 13.54 2.90
C SER A 425 -15.27 14.99 2.49
N GLY A 426 -15.94 15.47 1.43
CA GLY A 426 -15.71 16.78 0.80
C GLY A 426 -16.37 17.98 1.49
N LEU A 427 -17.51 17.78 2.16
CA LEU A 427 -18.47 18.88 2.38
C LEU A 427 -19.06 18.92 3.80
N GLU A 428 -18.22 18.87 4.84
CA GLU A 428 -18.68 18.96 6.23
C GLU A 428 -18.24 20.29 6.89
N PRO A 429 -19.16 21.11 7.42
CA PRO A 429 -18.82 22.08 8.45
C PRO A 429 -18.58 21.35 9.76
N GLY A 430 -17.34 21.29 10.27
CA GLY A 430 -17.08 20.51 11.48
C GLY A 430 -15.61 20.28 11.82
N LYS A 431 -15.36 19.18 12.55
CA LYS A 431 -14.02 18.73 12.96
C LYS A 431 -13.23 18.26 11.74
N GLU A 432 -11.92 18.47 11.77
CA GLU A 432 -11.03 18.05 10.68
C GLU A 432 -10.85 16.52 10.63
N GLU A 433 -10.93 15.86 11.80
CA GLU A 433 -10.85 14.42 11.93
C GLU A 433 -11.83 13.89 12.99
N GLU A 434 -12.41 12.71 12.73
CA GLU A 434 -13.26 11.97 13.66
C GLU A 434 -12.93 10.47 13.64
N PHE A 435 -13.34 9.76 14.70
CA PHE A 435 -13.03 8.34 14.88
C PHE A 435 -14.32 7.59 15.22
N VAL A 436 -14.60 6.55 14.45
CA VAL A 436 -15.71 5.62 14.72
C VAL A 436 -15.13 4.28 15.12
N TYR A 437 -15.49 3.84 16.33
CA TYR A 437 -15.09 2.56 16.89
C TYR A 437 -16.20 1.54 16.67
N ASP A 438 -15.85 0.36 16.18
CA ASP A 438 -16.77 -0.79 16.20
C ASP A 438 -16.66 -1.58 17.52
N ASN A 439 -17.56 -2.55 17.69
CA ASN A 439 -17.59 -3.39 18.89
C ASN A 439 -16.35 -4.31 19.03
N ASN A 440 -15.51 -4.40 18.01
CA ASN A 440 -14.28 -5.19 17.97
C ASN A 440 -13.01 -4.32 18.09
N ASN A 441 -13.14 -3.05 18.51
CA ASN A 441 -12.08 -2.04 18.57
C ASN A 441 -11.41 -1.73 17.21
N HIS A 442 -12.04 -2.07 16.08
CA HIS A 442 -11.63 -1.53 14.78
C HIS A 442 -12.00 -0.05 14.72
N VAL A 443 -11.07 0.77 14.23
CA VAL A 443 -11.23 2.22 14.14
C VAL A 443 -11.32 2.61 12.68
N THR A 444 -12.45 3.21 12.30
CA THR A 444 -12.60 3.93 11.03
C THR A 444 -12.30 5.40 11.27
N LYS A 445 -11.37 5.96 10.50
CA LYS A 445 -11.00 7.38 10.58
C LYS A 445 -11.75 8.20 9.54
N PHE A 446 -12.35 9.29 9.97
CA PHE A 446 -13.02 10.23 9.09
C PHE A 446 -12.15 11.47 8.95
N TYR A 447 -11.87 11.86 7.72
CA TYR A 447 -11.13 13.07 7.39
C TYR A 447 -12.04 14.01 6.63
N ASN A 448 -12.31 15.15 7.23
CA ASN A 448 -13.04 16.20 6.56
C ASN A 448 -12.08 16.94 5.63
N THR A 449 -12.22 16.72 4.33
CA THR A 449 -11.37 17.33 3.32
C THR A 449 -11.77 18.77 2.98
N GLY A 450 -12.90 19.24 3.52
CA GLY A 450 -13.32 20.63 3.50
C GLY A 450 -12.35 21.60 4.20
N VAL A 451 -11.45 21.10 5.08
CA VAL A 451 -10.39 21.97 5.65
C VAL A 451 -9.22 22.22 4.70
N ALA A 452 -9.12 21.41 3.64
CA ALA A 452 -8.19 21.60 2.54
C ALA A 452 -8.90 22.16 1.30
N ILE A 453 -9.89 23.06 1.51
CA ILE A 453 -10.51 23.79 0.41
C ILE A 453 -9.46 24.72 -0.21
N PRO A 454 -9.21 24.61 -1.52
CA PRO A 454 -8.25 25.45 -2.23
C PRO A 454 -8.52 26.94 -2.16
N ARG A 455 -9.71 27.40 -1.77
CA ARG A 455 -9.98 28.82 -1.48
C ARG A 455 -9.01 29.41 -0.44
N TYR A 456 -8.38 28.56 0.39
CA TYR A 456 -7.33 28.92 1.34
C TYR A 456 -5.92 28.51 0.90
N GLY A 457 -5.78 27.94 -0.30
CA GLY A 457 -4.53 27.47 -0.86
C GLY A 457 -3.97 26.28 -0.11
N HIS A 458 -4.78 25.30 0.27
CA HIS A 458 -4.34 24.07 0.93
C HIS A 458 -4.56 22.83 0.04
N PHE A 459 -3.77 21.79 0.26
CA PHE A 459 -4.02 20.44 -0.27
C PHE A 459 -3.62 19.38 0.77
N MET A 460 -4.15 18.16 0.61
CA MET A 460 -3.73 17.03 1.44
C MET A 460 -2.71 16.15 0.71
N LEU A 461 -1.73 15.67 1.44
CA LEU A 461 -0.76 14.67 0.97
C LEU A 461 -0.95 13.39 1.79
N LEU A 462 -1.20 12.29 1.10
CA LEU A 462 -1.29 10.95 1.66
C LEU A 462 0.03 10.23 1.39
N GLU A 463 0.90 10.14 2.39
CA GLU A 463 2.26 9.58 2.25
C GLU A 463 2.25 8.10 2.69
N ASN A 464 2.25 7.16 1.73
CA ASN A 464 2.27 5.72 2.01
C ASN A 464 3.68 5.29 2.39
N ARG A 465 3.85 5.02 3.69
CA ARG A 465 5.04 4.50 4.33
C ARG A 465 4.92 3.02 4.64
N GLY A 466 4.38 2.21 3.75
CA GLY A 466 4.30 0.75 3.93
C GLY A 466 3.32 0.31 5.02
N HIS A 467 3.59 0.61 6.29
CA HIS A 467 2.73 0.27 7.44
C HIS A 467 1.87 1.42 7.95
N SER A 468 2.06 2.64 7.45
CA SER A 468 1.15 3.74 7.70
C SER A 468 0.91 4.56 6.43
N LEU A 469 -0.27 5.15 6.36
CA LEU A 469 -0.57 6.26 5.45
C LEU A 469 -0.65 7.52 6.30
N ASP A 470 0.40 8.33 6.21
CA ASP A 470 0.44 9.62 6.89
C ASP A 470 -0.44 10.62 6.13
N VAL A 471 -1.31 11.32 6.85
CA VAL A 471 -2.23 12.31 6.28
C VAL A 471 -1.75 13.70 6.67
N LEU A 472 -1.29 14.47 5.68
CA LEU A 472 -0.61 15.75 5.88
C LEU A 472 -1.38 16.86 5.16
N ILE A 473 -1.51 18.04 5.77
CA ILE A 473 -2.07 19.23 5.14
C ILE A 473 -0.92 20.19 4.82
N TYR A 474 -0.88 20.64 3.57
CA TYR A 474 0.11 21.60 3.07
C TYR A 474 -0.54 22.94 2.74
N ASN A 475 0.16 24.03 3.04
CA ASN A 475 -0.18 25.39 2.62
C ASN A 475 0.61 25.76 1.34
N THR A 476 0.01 26.59 0.49
CA THR A 476 0.52 26.99 -0.83
C THR A 476 0.66 28.51 -1.00
N SER A 477 0.49 29.29 0.08
CA SER A 477 0.51 30.76 0.11
C SER A 477 1.69 31.39 -0.66
N ASN A 478 2.88 30.79 -0.55
CA ASN A 478 4.13 31.26 -1.16
C ASN A 478 4.57 30.48 -2.41
N ARG A 479 3.68 29.76 -3.10
CA ARG A 479 3.99 28.86 -4.25
C ARG A 479 4.87 27.65 -3.91
N ILE A 480 5.29 27.51 -2.66
CA ILE A 480 6.05 26.39 -2.12
C ILE A 480 5.12 25.66 -1.15
N ALA A 481 5.10 24.33 -1.23
CA ALA A 481 4.34 23.52 -0.29
C ALA A 481 5.02 23.54 1.09
N THR A 482 4.35 24.12 2.09
CA THR A 482 4.79 24.09 3.49
C THR A 482 3.85 23.22 4.31
N LEU A 483 4.41 22.30 5.11
CA LEU A 483 3.60 21.45 5.98
C LEU A 483 2.89 22.33 7.01
N ALA A 484 1.57 22.38 6.96
CA ALA A 484 0.74 23.13 7.89
C ALA A 484 0.32 22.27 9.08
N LYS A 485 -0.04 21.01 8.83
CA LYS A 485 -0.53 20.09 9.86
C LYS A 485 -0.28 18.63 9.50
N LYS A 486 0.00 17.80 10.50
CA LYS A 486 -0.07 16.34 10.41
C LYS A 486 -1.33 15.87 11.13
N MET A 487 -2.21 15.17 10.43
CA MET A 487 -3.39 14.51 11.01
C MET A 487 -3.02 13.10 11.48
N SER A 488 -3.96 12.42 12.15
CA SER A 488 -3.70 11.06 12.60
C SER A 488 -3.43 10.12 11.41
N SER A 489 -2.38 9.29 11.47
CA SER A 489 -2.02 8.37 10.37
C SER A 489 -2.93 7.15 10.31
N ILE A 490 -3.20 6.60 9.13
CA ILE A 490 -3.98 5.37 8.95
C ILE A 490 -3.04 4.18 9.00
N THR A 491 -3.34 3.18 9.83
CA THR A 491 -2.53 1.95 9.90
C THR A 491 -2.75 1.10 8.65
N LEU A 492 -1.66 0.62 8.04
CA LEU A 492 -1.69 -0.29 6.91
C LEU A 492 -1.18 -1.68 7.34
N PRO A 493 -1.72 -2.77 6.77
CA PRO A 493 -1.23 -4.12 7.00
C PRO A 493 0.17 -4.30 6.40
N HIS A 494 0.93 -5.19 7.04
CA HIS A 494 2.27 -5.62 6.62
C HIS A 494 2.28 -6.40 5.31
#